data_AF-A0A6V8KIP2-F1
#
_entry.id   AF-A0A6V8KIP2-F1
#
_cell.length_a   1.000
_cell.length_b   1.000
_cell.length_c   1.000
_cell.angle_alpha   90.00
_cell.angle_beta   90.00
_cell.angle_gamma   90.00
#
_symmetry.space_group_name_H-M   'P 1'
#
loop_
_entity.id
_entity.type
_entity.pdbx_description
1 polymer ?
#
loop_
_entity_poly.entity_id
_entity_poly.type
_entity_poly.pdbx_seq_one_letter_code
_entity_poly.pdbx_strand_id
1 'polypeptide(L)'
;MVLYDRESNVDRRGWLRYARMCVVLLLTATGAVALGGSAAAAPAAVCGESVAAGETVGCLTITGSSTMAAKTGVSAAVPPGCGANSWTLTSRLGACQWFTGVYSVVQVQVPNNILVGEIYFSVVSVVGTRGSAGDYWHQTFEYDPEMAWGYVAPTELVPFGECFQACSYMGTTPVLRGPALASASGTQLFSTSGPLGGTWPARSDFGFYFYHPGTVNQVTNTLWLNYPGHRCDNALPGYQTRPGCVQAGWQPTLSISQARYPNYFNHIASSQTVGTPKVLTRTTDDAIQSLNRTISCGQSTGLPAGYTCDEYPFASTWEGAGMRPGGFTMSVHTKRLDIECHVGWLPKHTQTTNRSWSACMIPAIENSTGGGDLGEFYRVNRVLNRDAFTVALAP
;
A
#
# COMPACT_ATOMS: atom_id res chain seq x y z
N MET A 1 -49.61 64.96 28.99
CA MET A 1 -49.03 64.30 30.17
C MET A 1 -47.63 63.86 29.78
N VAL A 2 -46.60 64.49 30.39
CA VAL A 2 -45.13 64.18 30.43
C VAL A 2 -44.60 63.17 29.37
N LEU A 3 -43.80 63.53 28.34
CA LEU A 3 -42.45 64.16 28.23
C LEU A 3 -41.24 63.26 28.57
N TYR A 4 -40.11 63.54 27.89
CA TYR A 4 -38.80 62.83 27.83
C TYR A 4 -38.78 61.56 26.96
N ASP A 5 -38.11 61.47 25.81
CA ASP A 5 -37.10 62.28 25.09
C ASP A 5 -35.63 62.25 25.60
N ARG A 6 -34.75 61.73 24.72
CA ARG A 6 -33.38 62.18 24.36
C ARG A 6 -32.91 61.35 23.15
N GLU A 7 -32.54 61.97 22.02
CA GLU A 7 -31.18 62.44 21.66
C GLU A 7 -30.08 61.36 21.83
N SER A 8 -29.08 61.16 20.97
CA SER A 8 -28.72 61.61 19.60
C SER A 8 -27.58 60.68 19.11
N ASN A 9 -26.88 60.79 17.96
CA ASN A 9 -26.79 61.80 16.89
C ASN A 9 -26.27 61.14 15.58
N VAL A 10 -25.99 61.94 14.55
CA VAL A 10 -25.32 61.55 13.29
C VAL A 10 -23.84 61.94 13.32
N ASP A 11 -22.91 61.08 12.87
CA ASP A 11 -21.84 61.54 11.96
C ASP A 11 -21.30 60.42 11.05
N ARG A 12 -20.95 60.82 9.82
CA ARG A 12 -20.21 60.04 8.82
C ARG A 12 -18.79 60.62 8.72
N ARG A 13 -17.76 59.94 9.23
CA ARG A 13 -16.37 60.15 8.80
C ARG A 13 -15.46 59.02 9.29
N GLY A 14 -14.67 58.42 8.40
CA GLY A 14 -13.80 57.28 8.76
C GLY A 14 -13.21 56.47 7.60
N TRP A 15 -12.97 57.09 6.44
CA TRP A 15 -12.07 56.48 5.45
C TRP A 15 -10.60 56.64 5.88
N LEU A 16 -9.76 55.70 5.44
CA LEU A 16 -8.30 55.65 5.53
C LEU A 16 -7.65 55.23 6.88
N ARG A 17 -6.72 54.26 6.72
CA ARG A 17 -5.63 53.81 7.61
C ARG A 17 -5.92 52.67 8.58
N TYR A 18 -5.76 51.44 8.07
CA TYR A 18 -4.79 50.50 8.65
C TYR A 18 -4.10 49.71 7.53
N ALA A 19 -2.87 50.10 7.24
CA ALA A 19 -1.96 49.34 6.39
C ALA A 19 -0.87 48.72 7.27
N ARG A 20 -0.33 47.59 6.82
CA ARG A 20 0.87 46.91 7.36
C ARG A 20 0.72 46.28 8.76
N MET A 21 0.28 45.03 8.76
CA MET A 21 0.98 44.01 9.54
C MET A 21 1.12 42.72 8.72
N CYS A 22 2.00 42.77 7.71
CA CYS A 22 2.53 41.55 7.11
C CYS A 22 3.46 40.88 8.12
N VAL A 23 2.90 40.04 8.99
CA VAL A 23 3.70 39.06 9.72
C VAL A 23 4.12 38.00 8.70
N VAL A 24 5.35 38.14 8.19
CA VAL A 24 6.00 37.08 7.41
C VAL A 24 6.33 35.96 8.39
N LEU A 25 5.40 35.01 8.52
CA LEU A 25 5.66 33.79 9.26
C LEU A 25 6.56 32.90 8.37
N LEU A 26 7.88 33.02 8.57
CA LEU A 26 8.87 32.09 8.04
C LEU A 26 8.65 30.71 8.69
N LEU A 27 7.70 29.95 8.16
CA LEU A 27 7.69 28.49 8.32
C LEU A 27 8.80 27.94 7.44
N THR A 28 9.94 27.68 8.07
CA THR A 28 11.06 26.97 7.48
C THR A 28 10.58 25.63 6.93
N ALA A 29 10.94 25.33 5.68
CA ALA A 29 10.61 24.08 5.04
C ALA A 29 11.25 22.91 5.82
N THR A 30 10.43 22.14 6.55
CA THR A 30 10.86 20.89 7.15
C THR A 30 11.02 19.85 6.05
N GLY A 31 12.28 19.69 5.63
CA GLY A 31 12.85 18.58 4.86
C GLY A 31 11.90 17.75 4.01
N ALA A 32 11.97 17.95 2.68
CA ALA A 32 11.72 16.84 1.78
C ALA A 32 12.71 15.72 2.15
N VAL A 33 12.21 14.64 2.75
CA VAL A 33 13.00 13.42 2.95
C VAL A 33 13.26 12.87 1.55
N ALA A 34 14.47 13.10 1.06
CA ALA A 34 14.95 12.41 -0.13
C ALA A 34 14.82 10.91 0.16
N LEU A 35 14.05 10.21 -0.68
CA LEU A 35 14.12 8.76 -0.77
C LEU A 35 15.52 8.43 -1.28
N GLY A 36 16.44 8.26 -0.34
CA GLY A 36 17.82 7.93 -0.61
C GLY A 36 17.85 6.69 -1.49
N GLY A 37 18.56 6.78 -2.61
CA GLY A 37 18.65 5.68 -3.57
C GLY A 37 19.10 4.41 -2.86
N SER A 38 18.63 3.28 -3.37
CA SER A 38 19.08 1.94 -2.98
C SER A 38 20.61 1.90 -2.92
N ALA A 39 21.17 1.97 -1.71
CA ALA A 39 22.56 1.65 -1.50
C ALA A 39 22.71 0.19 -1.91
N ALA A 40 23.50 -0.06 -2.98
CA ALA A 40 23.92 -1.40 -3.31
C ALA A 40 24.51 -2.02 -2.04
N ALA A 41 24.04 -3.22 -1.67
CA ALA A 41 24.43 -3.86 -0.43
C ALA A 41 25.97 -3.93 -0.37
N ALA A 42 26.56 -3.19 0.58
CA ALA A 42 27.97 -3.34 0.87
C ALA A 42 28.22 -4.80 1.28
N PRO A 43 29.28 -5.46 0.80
CA PRO A 43 29.61 -6.81 1.23
C PRO A 43 29.75 -6.82 2.76
N ALA A 44 29.14 -7.80 3.42
CA ALA A 44 28.98 -7.79 4.86
C ALA A 44 30.33 -7.79 5.58
N ALA A 45 30.62 -6.71 6.30
CA ALA A 45 31.85 -6.57 7.05
C ALA A 45 31.80 -7.37 8.36
N VAL A 46 32.07 -8.69 8.32
CA VAL A 46 32.85 -9.48 9.31
C VAL A 46 33.48 -10.68 8.57
N CYS A 47 34.44 -10.38 7.69
CA CYS A 47 35.51 -11.31 7.27
C CYS A 47 36.89 -10.64 7.43
N GLY A 48 36.96 -9.55 8.20
CA GLY A 48 38.09 -8.63 8.25
C GLY A 48 38.48 -8.18 9.67
N GLU A 49 38.08 -8.93 10.70
CA GLU A 49 38.72 -8.81 12.01
C GLU A 49 40.14 -9.38 11.97
N SER A 50 41.01 -8.93 12.88
CA SER A 50 42.38 -9.43 12.99
C SER A 50 42.41 -10.78 13.70
N VAL A 51 42.11 -11.84 12.96
CA VAL A 51 42.09 -13.23 13.42
C VAL A 51 43.49 -13.86 13.31
N ALA A 52 43.86 -14.79 14.19
CA ALA A 52 45.19 -15.42 14.14
C ALA A 52 45.30 -16.43 12.98
N ALA A 53 46.52 -16.57 12.45
CA ALA A 53 46.79 -17.55 11.40
C ALA A 53 46.57 -18.99 11.91
N GLY A 54 45.80 -19.77 11.14
CA GLY A 54 45.38 -21.13 11.46
C GLY A 54 43.93 -21.25 11.93
N GLU A 55 43.31 -20.17 12.39
CA GLU A 55 41.94 -20.14 12.92
C GLU A 55 40.86 -20.14 11.82
N THR A 56 39.64 -20.56 12.16
CA THR A 56 38.49 -20.65 11.25
C THR A 56 37.43 -19.59 11.57
N VAL A 57 36.91 -18.92 10.54
CA VAL A 57 35.91 -17.84 10.62
C VAL A 57 34.67 -18.21 9.80
N GLY A 58 33.49 -17.97 10.36
CA GLY A 58 32.22 -18.08 9.64
C GLY A 58 31.83 -16.74 9.02
N CYS A 59 31.74 -16.68 7.70
CA CYS A 59 31.39 -15.51 6.89
C CYS A 59 30.00 -15.66 6.27
N LEU A 60 29.29 -14.55 6.06
CA LEU A 60 27.98 -14.51 5.42
C LEU A 60 27.92 -13.45 4.34
N THR A 61 27.58 -13.83 3.10
CA THR A 61 27.49 -12.93 1.95
C THR A 61 26.17 -13.12 1.22
N ILE A 62 25.48 -12.02 0.86
CA ILE A 62 24.36 -12.06 -0.08
C ILE A 62 24.94 -12.14 -1.50
N THR A 63 24.53 -13.13 -2.29
CA THR A 63 24.86 -13.17 -3.71
C THR A 63 23.77 -12.48 -4.51
N GLY A 64 24.14 -11.41 -5.22
CA GLY A 64 23.25 -10.76 -6.17
C GLY A 64 22.75 -11.77 -7.20
N SER A 65 21.43 -11.73 -7.47
CA SER A 65 20.66 -12.74 -8.22
C SER A 65 21.40 -13.37 -9.42
N SER A 66 22.02 -14.53 -9.21
CA SER A 66 22.14 -15.52 -10.28
C SER A 66 20.75 -16.15 -10.46
N THR A 67 20.38 -16.42 -11.72
CA THR A 67 19.17 -17.18 -12.03
C THR A 67 19.17 -18.49 -11.25
N MET A 68 18.14 -18.72 -10.43
CA MET A 68 18.01 -19.98 -9.69
C MET A 68 18.19 -21.17 -10.63
N ALA A 69 19.14 -22.05 -10.33
CA ALA A 69 19.16 -23.37 -10.94
C ALA A 69 17.83 -24.05 -10.58
N ALA A 70 17.23 -24.76 -11.54
CA ALA A 70 15.89 -25.32 -11.36
C ALA A 70 15.85 -26.25 -10.13
N LYS A 71 15.06 -25.87 -9.10
CA LYS A 71 14.94 -26.63 -7.85
C LYS A 71 14.45 -28.05 -8.12
N THR A 72 15.08 -29.00 -7.44
CA THR A 72 14.59 -30.38 -7.26
C THR A 72 14.13 -30.66 -5.82
N GLY A 73 14.20 -29.66 -4.93
CA GLY A 73 13.86 -29.74 -3.50
C GLY A 73 12.46 -29.21 -3.14
N VAL A 74 12.07 -29.45 -1.88
CA VAL A 74 10.68 -29.34 -1.36
C VAL A 74 10.34 -27.95 -0.78
N SER A 75 11.19 -26.95 -0.96
CA SER A 75 10.87 -25.54 -0.60
C SER A 75 9.63 -25.06 -1.38
N ALA A 76 8.80 -24.20 -0.77
CA ALA A 76 7.68 -23.65 -1.50
C ALA A 76 8.17 -22.80 -2.67
N ALA A 77 7.45 -22.85 -3.79
CA ALA A 77 7.78 -22.04 -4.94
C ALA A 77 7.72 -20.55 -4.55
N VAL A 78 8.75 -19.78 -4.94
CA VAL A 78 8.76 -18.33 -4.79
C VAL A 78 7.44 -17.77 -5.32
N PRO A 79 6.64 -17.06 -4.50
CA PRO A 79 5.33 -16.60 -4.95
C PRO A 79 5.43 -15.73 -6.22
N PRO A 80 4.52 -15.88 -7.19
CA PRO A 80 4.57 -15.11 -8.43
C PRO A 80 4.62 -13.60 -8.16
N GLY A 81 5.64 -12.94 -8.71
CA GLY A 81 5.85 -11.51 -8.55
C GLY A 81 6.71 -11.07 -7.36
N CYS A 82 7.31 -11.98 -6.58
CA CYS A 82 8.30 -11.57 -5.58
C CYS A 82 9.59 -11.03 -6.22
N GLY A 83 10.09 -9.92 -5.68
CA GLY A 83 11.30 -9.28 -6.19
C GLY A 83 12.57 -10.04 -5.79
N ALA A 84 13.53 -10.13 -6.71
CA ALA A 84 14.87 -10.63 -6.42
C ALA A 84 15.69 -9.54 -5.71
N ASN A 85 16.26 -9.85 -4.55
CA ASN A 85 17.04 -8.93 -3.70
C ASN A 85 16.33 -7.60 -3.38
N SER A 86 15.00 -7.56 -3.46
CA SER A 86 14.21 -6.33 -3.31
C SER A 86 12.75 -6.65 -2.99
N TRP A 87 12.16 -5.86 -2.09
CA TRP A 87 10.73 -5.97 -1.77
C TRP A 87 9.86 -5.51 -2.93
N THR A 88 9.02 -6.41 -3.42
CA THR A 88 7.96 -6.10 -4.38
C THR A 88 6.61 -6.23 -3.69
N LEU A 89 5.76 -5.21 -3.87
CA LEU A 89 4.35 -5.28 -3.47
C LEU A 89 3.64 -6.20 -4.46
N THR A 90 3.01 -7.27 -3.99
CA THR A 90 2.25 -8.22 -4.82
C THR A 90 0.75 -7.98 -4.76
N SER A 91 0.27 -7.28 -3.73
CA SER A 91 -1.11 -6.79 -3.63
C SER A 91 -1.21 -5.67 -2.61
N ARG A 92 -2.42 -5.10 -2.43
CA ARG A 92 -2.72 -4.13 -1.36
C ARG A 92 -2.48 -4.69 0.05
N LEU A 93 -2.44 -6.02 0.20
CA LEU A 93 -2.27 -6.72 1.47
C LEU A 93 -1.00 -7.59 1.52
N GLY A 94 -0.16 -7.57 0.48
CA GLY A 94 0.93 -8.51 0.31
C GLY A 94 2.18 -7.86 -0.28
N ALA A 95 3.33 -8.16 0.32
CA ALA A 95 4.64 -7.84 -0.22
C ALA A 95 5.56 -9.05 -0.05
N CYS A 96 6.52 -9.25 -0.94
CA CYS A 96 7.52 -10.29 -0.79
C CYS A 96 8.83 -9.98 -1.51
N GLN A 97 9.87 -10.68 -1.08
CA GLN A 97 11.16 -10.74 -1.75
C GLN A 97 11.74 -12.15 -1.66
N TRP A 98 12.73 -12.42 -2.49
CA TRP A 98 13.61 -13.58 -2.36
C TRP A 98 15.04 -13.18 -2.70
N PHE A 99 16.02 -13.92 -2.20
CA PHE A 99 17.43 -13.75 -2.54
C PHE A 99 18.20 -15.05 -2.31
N THR A 100 19.44 -15.07 -2.80
CA THR A 100 20.42 -16.12 -2.56
C THR A 100 21.56 -15.60 -1.70
N GLY A 101 22.19 -16.48 -0.95
CA GLY A 101 23.38 -16.16 -0.16
C GLY A 101 24.31 -17.33 -0.03
N VAL A 102 25.50 -17.04 0.49
CA VAL A 102 26.53 -18.02 0.81
C VAL A 102 26.98 -17.78 2.24
N TYR A 103 26.89 -18.83 3.05
CA TYR A 103 27.67 -18.94 4.29
C TYR A 103 28.97 -19.66 3.95
N SER A 104 30.12 -19.06 4.23
CA SER A 104 31.43 -19.62 3.92
C SER A 104 32.23 -19.78 5.21
N VAL A 105 32.90 -20.93 5.40
CA VAL A 105 33.87 -21.13 6.46
C VAL A 105 35.27 -21.02 5.88
N VAL A 106 36.05 -20.10 6.43
CA VAL A 106 37.34 -19.70 5.91
C VAL A 106 38.40 -19.95 6.99
N GLN A 107 39.44 -20.71 6.66
CA GLN A 107 40.64 -20.78 7.48
C GLN A 107 41.57 -19.61 7.13
N VAL A 108 41.91 -18.82 8.14
CA VAL A 108 42.81 -17.68 8.00
C VAL A 108 44.23 -18.18 7.87
N GLN A 109 44.91 -17.83 6.77
CA GLN A 109 46.30 -18.18 6.54
C GLN A 109 47.04 -16.99 5.92
N VAL A 110 48.32 -16.85 6.26
CA VAL A 110 49.19 -15.81 5.71
C VAL A 110 50.02 -16.44 4.59
N PRO A 111 50.04 -15.89 3.36
CA PRO A 111 49.46 -14.62 2.94
C PRO A 111 47.97 -14.69 2.49
N ASN A 112 47.44 -15.88 2.20
CA ASN A 112 46.13 -16.05 1.57
C ASN A 112 45.22 -16.96 2.40
N ASN A 113 44.02 -16.49 2.74
CA ASN A 113 42.99 -17.29 3.37
C ASN A 113 42.55 -18.49 2.50
N ILE A 114 42.20 -19.61 3.14
CA ILE A 114 41.70 -20.83 2.47
C ILE A 114 40.23 -21.02 2.77
N LEU A 115 39.42 -21.20 1.72
CA LEU A 115 38.03 -21.60 1.83
C LEU A 115 37.94 -23.09 2.19
N VAL A 116 37.33 -23.43 3.33
CA VAL A 116 37.28 -24.81 3.85
C VAL A 116 35.87 -25.43 3.86
N GLY A 117 34.83 -24.64 3.57
CA GLY A 117 33.48 -25.13 3.31
C GLY A 117 32.48 -24.02 3.05
N GLU A 118 31.33 -24.34 2.44
CA GLU A 118 30.25 -23.39 2.16
C GLU A 118 28.86 -24.01 2.25
N ILE A 119 27.86 -23.17 2.49
CA ILE A 119 26.43 -23.44 2.30
C ILE A 119 25.89 -22.35 1.37
N TYR A 120 25.49 -22.73 0.16
CA TYR A 120 24.67 -21.93 -0.73
C TYR A 120 23.21 -22.09 -0.32
N PHE A 121 22.48 -20.99 -0.22
CA PHE A 121 21.09 -21.03 0.22
C PHE A 121 20.23 -19.99 -0.50
N SER A 122 18.92 -20.24 -0.57
CA SER A 122 17.91 -19.22 -0.87
C SER A 122 17.04 -18.92 0.34
N VAL A 123 16.56 -17.68 0.40
CA VAL A 123 15.53 -17.25 1.35
C VAL A 123 14.42 -16.53 0.61
N VAL A 124 13.18 -16.85 0.97
CA VAL A 124 11.96 -16.14 0.58
C VAL A 124 11.36 -15.51 1.82
N SER A 125 10.83 -14.28 1.72
CA SER A 125 10.01 -13.72 2.79
C SER A 125 8.78 -13.01 2.23
N VAL A 126 7.67 -13.16 2.96
CA VAL A 126 6.36 -12.64 2.61
C VAL A 126 5.81 -11.88 3.82
N VAL A 127 5.31 -10.66 3.59
CA VAL A 127 4.54 -9.89 4.57
C VAL A 127 3.09 -9.82 4.12
N GLY A 128 2.18 -10.32 4.96
CA GLY A 128 0.75 -10.27 4.74
C GLY A 128 0.03 -9.41 5.79
N THR A 129 -0.55 -8.30 5.35
CA THR A 129 -1.27 -7.34 6.21
C THR A 129 -2.78 -7.61 6.19
N ARG A 130 -3.52 -7.03 7.15
CA ARG A 130 -4.97 -7.18 7.26
C ARG A 130 -5.68 -5.84 7.09
N GLY A 131 -6.37 -5.66 5.96
CA GLY A 131 -7.06 -4.41 5.62
C GLY A 131 -8.09 -3.97 6.67
N SER A 132 -9.21 -4.67 6.82
CA SER A 132 -10.20 -4.39 7.88
C SER A 132 -10.38 -5.54 8.88
N ALA A 133 -9.40 -6.45 8.95
CA ALA A 133 -9.44 -7.67 9.76
C ALA A 133 -8.48 -7.66 10.97
N GLY A 134 -8.02 -6.47 11.40
CA GLY A 134 -7.21 -6.27 12.61
C GLY A 134 -5.97 -5.40 12.38
N ASP A 135 -5.46 -4.84 13.46
CA ASP A 135 -4.21 -4.08 13.61
C ASP A 135 -2.95 -4.96 13.61
N TYR A 136 -2.97 -6.06 12.85
CA TYR A 136 -1.85 -7.00 12.82
C TYR A 136 -1.55 -7.53 11.43
N TRP A 137 -0.30 -7.92 11.26
CA TRP A 137 0.24 -8.56 10.07
C TRP A 137 1.03 -9.79 10.49
N HIS A 138 1.36 -10.61 9.50
CA HIS A 138 2.33 -11.68 9.65
C HIS A 138 3.49 -11.42 8.70
N GLN A 139 4.68 -11.83 9.11
CA GLN A 139 5.83 -11.98 8.24
C GLN A 139 6.28 -13.43 8.33
N THR A 140 6.39 -14.07 7.17
CA THR A 140 6.85 -15.45 7.01
C THR A 140 8.22 -15.41 6.33
N PHE A 141 9.08 -16.36 6.69
CA PHE A 141 10.30 -16.66 5.95
C PHE A 141 10.34 -18.16 5.61
N GLU A 142 11.00 -18.47 4.51
CA GLU A 142 11.46 -19.80 4.16
C GLU A 142 12.95 -19.73 3.82
N TYR A 143 13.71 -20.69 4.32
CA TYR A 143 15.14 -20.89 4.08
C TYR A 143 15.34 -22.27 3.47
N ASP A 144 16.19 -22.36 2.45
CA ASP A 144 16.49 -23.61 1.76
C ASP A 144 17.99 -23.71 1.45
N PRO A 145 18.73 -24.68 2.03
CA PRO A 145 20.13 -24.92 1.68
C PRO A 145 20.19 -25.66 0.34
N GLU A 146 20.64 -24.98 -0.70
CA GLU A 146 20.65 -25.47 -2.09
C GLU A 146 21.85 -26.38 -2.36
N MET A 147 23.00 -26.09 -1.75
CA MET A 147 24.23 -26.86 -1.84
C MET A 147 25.09 -26.62 -0.59
N ALA A 148 25.75 -27.67 -0.08
CA ALA A 148 26.71 -27.53 1.00
C ALA A 148 27.93 -28.44 0.80
N TRP A 149 29.12 -27.97 1.18
CA TRP A 149 30.36 -28.76 1.11
C TRP A 149 31.36 -28.35 2.19
N GLY A 150 32.30 -29.26 2.51
CA GLY A 150 33.42 -28.97 3.40
C GLY A 150 33.06 -28.84 4.88
N TYR A 151 33.83 -28.03 5.62
CA TYR A 151 33.71 -27.84 7.06
C TYR A 151 32.59 -26.87 7.42
N VAL A 152 31.34 -27.32 7.27
CA VAL A 152 30.11 -26.56 7.57
C VAL A 152 29.18 -27.23 8.57
N ALA A 153 29.54 -28.42 9.08
CA ALA A 153 28.85 -29.05 10.19
C ALA A 153 29.64 -28.83 11.50
N PRO A 154 29.01 -28.42 12.61
CA PRO A 154 27.56 -28.37 12.84
C PRO A 154 27.01 -26.93 12.79
N THR A 155 26.90 -26.31 11.60
CA THR A 155 26.29 -24.97 11.50
C THR A 155 24.79 -25.05 11.77
N GLU A 156 24.28 -24.09 12.53
CA GLU A 156 22.87 -23.86 12.80
C GLU A 156 22.42 -22.52 12.19
N LEU A 157 21.20 -22.49 11.66
CA LEU A 157 20.51 -21.25 11.31
C LEU A 157 19.76 -20.74 12.55
N VAL A 158 19.83 -19.44 12.83
CA VAL A 158 19.03 -18.80 13.88
C VAL A 158 18.24 -17.62 13.29
N PRO A 159 16.98 -17.84 12.89
CA PRO A 159 16.09 -16.81 12.39
C PRO A 159 15.23 -16.22 13.52
N PHE A 160 14.91 -14.94 13.40
CA PHE A 160 14.07 -14.22 14.34
C PHE A 160 13.33 -13.06 13.65
N GLY A 161 12.10 -12.79 14.09
CA GLY A 161 11.41 -11.56 13.75
C GLY A 161 11.86 -10.44 14.68
N GLU A 162 11.96 -9.21 14.17
CA GLU A 162 12.29 -8.02 14.97
C GLU A 162 11.28 -6.89 14.76
N CYS A 163 11.07 -6.07 15.80
CA CYS A 163 10.12 -4.97 15.78
C CYS A 163 10.82 -3.61 15.60
N PHE A 164 10.65 -2.99 14.43
CA PHE A 164 11.38 -1.76 14.06
C PHE A 164 10.56 -0.47 14.20
N GLN A 165 9.26 -0.50 13.90
CA GLN A 165 8.44 0.71 13.93
C GLN A 165 6.99 0.41 14.31
N ALA A 166 6.51 1.08 15.36
CA ALA A 166 5.13 1.04 15.85
C ALA A 166 4.55 -0.39 15.86
N CYS A 167 5.24 -1.35 16.48
CA CYS A 167 4.80 -2.74 16.50
C CYS A 167 5.06 -3.43 17.84
N SER A 168 4.39 -4.56 18.03
CA SER A 168 4.54 -5.45 19.17
C SER A 168 4.42 -6.90 18.70
N TYR A 169 5.15 -7.81 19.35
CA TYR A 169 5.05 -9.24 19.06
C TYR A 169 3.69 -9.79 19.50
N MET A 170 3.04 -10.58 18.65
CA MET A 170 1.88 -11.38 19.02
C MET A 170 2.32 -12.83 19.28
N GLY A 171 2.26 -13.26 20.54
CA GLY A 171 2.72 -14.57 20.97
C GLY A 171 4.25 -14.67 21.10
N THR A 172 4.73 -15.86 21.40
CA THR A 172 6.17 -16.16 21.45
C THR A 172 6.76 -16.20 20.06
N THR A 173 7.93 -15.58 19.87
CA THR A 173 8.75 -15.81 18.67
C THR A 173 9.06 -17.29 18.52
N PRO A 174 8.76 -17.93 17.38
CA PRO A 174 9.28 -19.24 17.08
C PRO A 174 10.77 -19.07 16.77
N VAL A 175 11.60 -19.13 17.82
CA VAL A 175 13.07 -19.19 17.70
C VAL A 175 13.42 -20.55 17.11
N LEU A 176 13.39 -20.62 15.78
CA LEU A 176 13.66 -21.82 15.00
C LEU A 176 15.17 -22.00 14.84
N ARG A 177 15.87 -22.11 15.96
CA ARG A 177 17.26 -22.56 15.98
C ARG A 177 17.29 -24.02 15.53
N GLY A 178 17.97 -24.29 14.41
CA GLY A 178 18.04 -25.64 13.84
C GLY A 178 19.21 -25.80 12.87
N PRO A 179 19.48 -27.02 12.38
CA PRO A 179 20.61 -27.28 11.49
C PRO A 179 20.52 -26.46 10.20
N ALA A 180 21.58 -25.74 9.84
CA ALA A 180 21.65 -24.95 8.61
C ALA A 180 21.65 -25.83 7.33
N LEU A 181 21.87 -27.14 7.48
CA LEU A 181 21.82 -28.12 6.39
C LEU A 181 20.42 -28.70 6.15
N ALA A 182 19.39 -28.15 6.81
CA ALA A 182 17.99 -28.48 6.58
C ALA A 182 17.19 -27.21 6.20
N SER A 183 16.20 -27.37 5.32
CA SER A 183 15.25 -26.30 5.00
C SER A 183 14.44 -25.92 6.27
N ALA A 184 14.17 -24.64 6.46
CA ALA A 184 13.48 -24.12 7.63
C ALA A 184 12.44 -23.07 7.22
N SER A 185 11.32 -23.00 7.93
CA SER A 185 10.30 -21.96 7.70
C SER A 185 9.62 -21.56 8.99
N GLY A 186 9.23 -20.28 9.08
CA GLY A 186 8.60 -19.74 10.28
C GLY A 186 7.80 -18.49 9.99
N THR A 187 6.83 -18.22 10.86
CA THR A 187 5.95 -17.05 10.76
C THR A 187 5.91 -16.33 12.10
N GLN A 188 6.18 -15.02 12.08
CA GLN A 188 5.95 -14.14 13.22
C GLN A 188 4.70 -13.31 12.97
N LEU A 189 3.83 -13.21 13.99
CA LEU A 189 2.74 -12.24 14.00
C LEU A 189 3.15 -10.98 14.78
N PHE A 190 2.76 -9.83 14.26
CA PHE A 190 3.03 -8.54 14.85
C PHE A 190 1.74 -7.73 14.87
N SER A 191 1.43 -7.08 15.99
CA SER A 191 0.37 -6.09 16.11
C SER A 191 0.93 -4.68 16.15
N THR A 192 0.06 -3.70 15.99
CA THR A 192 0.32 -2.29 16.26
C THR A 192 -0.82 -1.70 17.08
N SER A 193 -0.61 -0.50 17.62
CA SER A 193 -1.70 0.35 18.07
C SER A 193 -1.37 1.80 17.72
N GLY A 194 -2.40 2.63 17.53
CA GLY A 194 -2.24 4.00 17.07
C GLY A 194 -3.43 4.89 17.45
N PRO A 195 -3.28 6.21 17.29
CA PRO A 195 -4.28 7.19 17.69
C PRO A 195 -5.59 7.00 16.91
N LEU A 196 -6.74 7.26 17.54
CA LEU A 196 -8.06 7.16 16.90
C LEU A 196 -8.21 8.19 15.76
N GLY A 197 -8.76 7.76 14.63
CA GLY A 197 -8.86 8.55 13.40
C GLY A 197 -7.54 8.79 12.67
N GLY A 198 -6.43 8.17 13.10
CA GLY A 198 -5.09 8.41 12.60
C GLY A 198 -4.57 7.39 11.59
N THR A 199 -3.44 7.74 10.97
CA THR A 199 -2.60 6.88 10.12
C THR A 199 -1.18 6.85 10.68
N TRP A 200 -0.50 5.71 10.61
CA TRP A 200 0.89 5.58 11.06
C TRP A 200 1.64 4.52 10.23
N PRO A 201 2.97 4.68 10.06
CA PRO A 201 3.82 3.62 9.51
C PRO A 201 4.02 2.51 10.54
N ALA A 202 4.05 1.26 10.08
CA ALA A 202 4.38 0.09 10.87
C ALA A 202 5.41 -0.80 10.13
N ARG A 203 6.40 -1.32 10.85
CA ARG A 203 7.47 -2.16 10.30
C ARG A 203 7.92 -3.21 11.31
N SER A 204 7.77 -4.47 10.92
CA SER A 204 8.62 -5.57 11.40
C SER A 204 9.76 -5.80 10.42
N ASP A 205 10.72 -6.64 10.81
CA ASP A 205 11.61 -7.28 9.87
C ASP A 205 11.87 -8.73 10.28
N PHE A 206 12.57 -9.47 9.42
CA PHE A 206 13.23 -10.72 9.82
C PHE A 206 14.75 -10.53 9.75
N GLY A 207 15.42 -11.05 10.77
CA GLY A 207 16.86 -11.22 10.81
C GLY A 207 17.20 -12.71 10.90
N PHE A 208 18.37 -13.08 10.40
CA PHE A 208 18.97 -14.37 10.74
C PHE A 208 20.49 -14.29 10.74
N TYR A 209 21.11 -15.16 11.52
CA TYR A 209 22.55 -15.40 11.50
C TYR A 209 22.82 -16.91 11.51
N PHE A 210 24.04 -17.29 11.15
CA PHE A 210 24.52 -18.67 11.31
C PHE A 210 25.36 -18.77 12.58
N TYR A 211 25.13 -19.83 13.36
CA TYR A 211 25.97 -20.22 14.50
C TYR A 211 26.80 -21.44 14.12
N HIS A 212 28.11 -21.41 14.34
CA HIS A 212 29.00 -22.56 14.15
C HIS A 212 30.04 -22.62 15.28
N PRO A 213 30.01 -23.65 16.15
CA PRO A 213 30.86 -23.68 17.34
C PRO A 213 32.36 -23.89 17.02
N GLY A 214 32.68 -24.35 15.81
CA GLY A 214 34.06 -24.54 15.33
C GLY A 214 34.64 -23.34 14.58
N THR A 215 34.05 -22.14 14.70
CA THR A 215 34.64 -20.88 14.23
C THR A 215 34.82 -19.90 15.38
N VAL A 216 35.87 -19.07 15.32
CA VAL A 216 36.25 -18.17 16.43
C VAL A 216 35.20 -17.12 16.75
N ASN A 217 34.52 -16.58 15.73
CA ASN A 217 33.44 -15.62 15.90
C ASN A 217 32.15 -16.27 16.43
N GLN A 218 32.01 -17.60 16.29
CA GLN A 218 30.84 -18.44 16.58
C GLN A 218 29.51 -18.05 15.91
N VAL A 219 29.22 -16.76 15.71
CA VAL A 219 28.05 -16.24 15.02
C VAL A 219 28.48 -15.32 13.87
N THR A 220 27.75 -15.37 12.76
CA THR A 220 27.88 -14.36 11.70
C THR A 220 27.20 -13.05 12.11
N ASN A 221 27.45 -11.98 11.35
CA ASN A 221 26.53 -10.84 11.32
C ASN A 221 25.09 -11.30 11.06
N THR A 222 24.12 -10.57 11.62
CA THR A 222 22.72 -10.70 11.23
C THR A 222 22.51 -10.19 9.82
N LEU A 223 21.98 -11.05 8.95
CA LEU A 223 21.40 -10.65 7.68
C LEU A 223 19.95 -10.22 7.90
N TRP A 224 19.68 -8.95 7.63
CA TRP A 224 18.36 -8.34 7.71
C TRP A 224 17.64 -8.33 6.36
N LEU A 225 16.34 -8.63 6.39
CA LEU A 225 15.51 -8.63 5.20
C LEU A 225 15.11 -7.21 4.74
N ASN A 226 15.23 -6.19 5.59
CA ASN A 226 15.05 -4.78 5.24
C ASN A 226 13.67 -4.46 4.63
N TYR A 227 12.60 -4.99 5.20
CA TYR A 227 11.23 -4.68 4.80
C TYR A 227 10.94 -3.17 4.92
N PRO A 228 10.49 -2.47 3.86
CA PRO A 228 10.27 -1.02 3.90
C PRO A 228 9.14 -0.56 4.85
N GLY A 229 8.37 -1.48 5.41
CA GLY A 229 7.20 -1.17 6.23
C GLY A 229 5.95 -0.94 5.40
N HIS A 230 4.86 -0.59 6.09
CA HIS A 230 3.54 -0.40 5.50
C HIS A 230 2.72 0.62 6.31
N ARG A 231 1.52 0.98 5.84
CA ARG A 231 0.62 1.86 6.60
C ARG A 231 -0.34 1.01 7.42
N CYS A 232 -0.48 1.35 8.70
CA CYS A 232 -1.64 0.99 9.49
C CYS A 232 -2.46 2.26 9.78
N ASP A 233 -3.77 2.11 9.91
CA ASP A 233 -4.65 3.23 10.22
C ASP A 233 -5.94 2.77 10.90
N ASN A 234 -6.63 3.73 11.51
CA ASN A 234 -8.03 3.64 11.90
C ASN A 234 -8.79 4.90 11.42
N ALA A 235 -8.36 5.46 10.28
CA ALA A 235 -8.86 6.71 9.71
C ALA A 235 -10.03 6.51 8.74
N LEU A 236 -10.48 5.27 8.52
CA LEU A 236 -11.57 4.96 7.59
C LEU A 236 -12.91 5.52 8.13
N PRO A 237 -13.62 6.40 7.39
CA PRO A 237 -14.89 6.98 7.84
C PRO A 237 -15.93 5.91 8.16
N GLY A 238 -16.59 6.03 9.32
CA GLY A 238 -17.58 5.08 9.82
C GLY A 238 -17.00 3.81 10.46
N TYR A 239 -15.68 3.63 10.43
CA TYR A 239 -14.98 2.45 10.94
C TYR A 239 -13.76 2.80 11.80
N GLN A 240 -13.78 3.96 12.47
CA GLN A 240 -12.63 4.48 13.23
C GLN A 240 -12.23 3.63 14.46
N THR A 241 -13.06 2.66 14.85
CA THR A 241 -12.77 1.66 15.89
C THR A 241 -12.21 0.35 15.34
N ARG A 242 -12.05 0.22 14.01
CA ARG A 242 -11.54 -0.98 13.33
C ARG A 242 -10.22 -0.67 12.62
N PRO A 243 -9.09 -0.72 13.35
CA PRO A 243 -7.79 -0.51 12.76
C PRO A 243 -7.44 -1.60 11.75
N GLY A 244 -6.46 -1.32 10.91
CA GLY A 244 -5.85 -2.31 10.05
C GLY A 244 -4.81 -1.73 9.12
N CYS A 245 -4.22 -2.61 8.32
CA CYS A 245 -2.90 -2.42 7.75
C CYS A 245 -2.87 -2.78 6.26
N VAL A 246 -2.25 -1.93 5.43
CA VAL A 246 -2.19 -2.05 3.97
C VAL A 246 -0.85 -1.60 3.40
N GLN A 247 -0.49 -2.20 2.26
CA GLN A 247 0.61 -1.76 1.41
C GLN A 247 0.22 -0.46 0.70
N ALA A 248 0.47 0.68 1.34
CA ALA A 248 -0.02 1.98 0.88
C ALA A 248 0.48 2.36 -0.53
N GLY A 249 1.68 1.90 -0.93
CA GLY A 249 2.23 2.10 -2.28
C GLY A 249 1.58 1.26 -3.38
N TRP A 250 0.74 0.28 -3.04
CA TRP A 250 -0.02 -0.49 -4.02
C TRP A 250 -1.34 0.21 -4.34
N GLN A 251 -1.61 0.46 -5.62
CA GLN A 251 -2.88 1.00 -6.11
C GLN A 251 -3.91 -0.14 -6.26
N PRO A 252 -4.95 -0.24 -5.41
CA PRO A 252 -5.96 -1.29 -5.54
C PRO A 252 -6.87 -1.05 -6.75
N THR A 253 -7.49 -2.12 -7.26
CA THR A 253 -8.41 -2.08 -8.39
C THR A 253 -9.81 -2.49 -7.97
N LEU A 254 -10.79 -1.62 -8.21
CA LEU A 254 -12.21 -1.91 -8.15
C LEU A 254 -12.65 -2.51 -9.49
N SER A 255 -13.14 -3.76 -9.47
CA SER A 255 -13.67 -4.43 -10.66
C SER A 255 -15.19 -4.30 -10.71
N ILE A 256 -15.69 -3.61 -11.74
CA ILE A 256 -17.12 -3.44 -12.01
C ILE A 256 -17.58 -4.62 -12.87
N SER A 257 -18.50 -5.46 -12.38
CA SER A 257 -19.00 -6.66 -13.07
C SER A 257 -20.19 -6.36 -14.01
N GLN A 258 -20.04 -6.65 -15.30
CA GLN A 258 -21.14 -6.54 -16.27
C GLN A 258 -22.29 -7.51 -15.96
N ALA A 259 -21.95 -8.74 -15.56
CA ALA A 259 -22.93 -9.78 -15.23
C ALA A 259 -23.79 -9.46 -13.99
N ARG A 260 -23.27 -8.69 -13.03
CA ARG A 260 -23.97 -8.38 -11.77
C ARG A 260 -24.83 -7.11 -11.86
N TYR A 261 -24.42 -6.12 -12.63
CA TYR A 261 -25.12 -4.83 -12.78
C TYR A 261 -24.82 -4.21 -14.15
N PRO A 262 -25.50 -4.69 -15.22
CA PRO A 262 -25.17 -4.31 -16.59
C PRO A 262 -25.35 -2.82 -16.88
N ASN A 263 -26.33 -2.13 -16.28
CA ASN A 263 -26.55 -0.70 -16.51
C ASN A 263 -25.47 0.16 -15.81
N TYR A 264 -25.10 -0.19 -14.57
CA TYR A 264 -23.99 0.45 -13.86
C TYR A 264 -22.65 0.25 -14.60
N PHE A 265 -22.37 -0.99 -15.03
CA PHE A 265 -21.21 -1.30 -15.85
C PHE A 265 -21.22 -0.50 -17.16
N ASN A 266 -22.33 -0.51 -17.90
CA ASN A 266 -22.42 0.13 -19.20
C ASN A 266 -22.30 1.67 -19.10
N HIS A 267 -22.77 2.29 -18.01
CA HIS A 267 -22.56 3.73 -17.77
C HIS A 267 -21.08 4.05 -17.55
N ILE A 268 -20.41 3.35 -16.64
CA ILE A 268 -18.97 3.54 -16.38
C ILE A 268 -18.14 3.24 -17.64
N ALA A 269 -18.43 2.14 -18.34
CA ALA A 269 -17.75 1.75 -19.56
C ALA A 269 -17.89 2.80 -20.67
N SER A 270 -19.11 3.33 -20.85
CA SER A 270 -19.37 4.42 -21.80
C SER A 270 -18.61 5.69 -21.42
N SER A 271 -18.64 6.07 -20.13
CA SER A 271 -17.93 7.24 -19.60
C SER A 271 -16.42 7.14 -19.83
N GLN A 272 -15.81 6.01 -19.46
CA GLN A 272 -14.37 5.77 -19.64
C GLN A 272 -13.96 5.74 -21.12
N THR A 273 -14.82 5.22 -22.01
CA THR A 273 -14.59 5.21 -23.47
C THR A 273 -14.49 6.63 -24.03
N VAL A 274 -15.15 7.60 -23.39
CA VAL A 274 -15.23 8.99 -23.85
C VAL A 274 -14.35 9.96 -23.05
N GLY A 275 -13.38 9.42 -22.29
CA GLY A 275 -12.26 10.18 -21.74
C GLY A 275 -12.31 10.48 -20.24
N THR A 276 -13.31 10.01 -19.48
CA THR A 276 -13.27 10.14 -18.01
C THR A 276 -12.18 9.24 -17.40
N PRO A 277 -11.55 9.66 -16.29
CA PRO A 277 -10.37 8.98 -15.77
C PRO A 277 -10.69 7.57 -15.24
N LYS A 278 -9.78 6.61 -15.49
CA LYS A 278 -9.85 5.24 -14.94
C LYS A 278 -9.18 5.10 -13.59
N VAL A 279 -8.20 5.95 -13.30
CA VAL A 279 -7.57 6.06 -11.98
C VAL A 279 -8.24 7.23 -11.27
N LEU A 280 -8.83 6.95 -10.12
CA LEU A 280 -9.54 7.92 -9.31
C LEU A 280 -8.85 8.07 -7.94
N THR A 281 -9.00 9.24 -7.34
CA THR A 281 -8.40 9.59 -6.06
C THR A 281 -9.53 9.75 -5.05
N ARG A 282 -9.57 8.92 -4.00
CA ARG A 282 -10.64 8.96 -2.98
C ARG A 282 -10.64 10.31 -2.24
N THR A 283 -11.82 10.89 -2.02
CA THR A 283 -12.05 11.95 -1.03
C THR A 283 -12.95 11.47 0.09
N THR A 284 -12.60 11.81 1.34
CA THR A 284 -13.44 11.59 2.53
C THR A 284 -13.97 12.90 3.10
N ASP A 285 -13.86 14.00 2.35
CA ASP A 285 -14.43 15.29 2.69
C ASP A 285 -15.92 15.28 2.34
N ASP A 286 -16.80 15.45 3.33
CA ASP A 286 -18.25 15.38 3.14
C ASP A 286 -18.82 16.59 2.39
N ALA A 287 -18.17 17.76 2.45
CA ALA A 287 -18.56 18.93 1.68
C ALA A 287 -18.26 18.71 0.18
N ILE A 288 -17.09 18.14 -0.15
CA ILE A 288 -16.73 17.79 -1.53
C ILE A 288 -17.64 16.67 -2.06
N GLN A 289 -17.89 15.63 -1.27
CA GLN A 289 -18.83 14.57 -1.66
C GLN A 289 -20.25 15.11 -1.89
N SER A 290 -20.71 16.04 -1.06
CA SER A 290 -22.03 16.66 -1.23
C SER A 290 -22.08 17.55 -2.47
N LEU A 291 -21.04 18.35 -2.71
CA LEU A 291 -20.90 19.20 -3.90
C LEU A 291 -20.90 18.37 -5.19
N ASN A 292 -20.15 17.26 -5.21
CA ASN A 292 -20.15 16.30 -6.30
C ASN A 292 -21.57 15.80 -6.61
N ARG A 293 -22.28 15.25 -5.63
CA ARG A 293 -23.66 14.74 -5.79
C ARG A 293 -24.67 15.81 -6.22
N THR A 294 -24.49 17.02 -5.72
CA THR A 294 -25.38 18.16 -6.02
C THR A 294 -25.25 18.57 -7.48
N ILE A 295 -24.03 18.59 -8.02
CA ILE A 295 -23.76 19.00 -9.40
C ILE A 295 -24.10 17.88 -10.40
N SER A 296 -23.85 16.62 -10.07
CA SER A 296 -24.19 15.48 -10.93
C SER A 296 -25.70 15.20 -10.97
N CYS A 297 -26.30 15.06 -9.80
CA CYS A 297 -27.60 14.43 -9.59
C CYS A 297 -28.61 15.31 -8.83
N GLY A 298 -28.21 16.47 -8.31
CA GLY A 298 -29.07 17.38 -7.55
C GLY A 298 -30.20 18.05 -8.37
N GLN A 299 -30.27 17.82 -9.68
CA GLN A 299 -31.35 18.26 -10.57
C GLN A 299 -32.23 17.09 -11.08
N SER A 300 -32.14 15.91 -10.45
CA SER A 300 -32.89 14.69 -10.81
C SER A 300 -34.40 14.77 -10.51
N THR A 301 -35.09 15.62 -11.25
CA THR A 301 -36.56 15.70 -11.26
C THR A 301 -37.15 14.76 -12.32
N GLY A 302 -38.32 14.16 -12.03
CA GLY A 302 -39.02 13.30 -13.00
C GLY A 302 -38.39 11.92 -13.23
N LEU A 303 -37.68 11.36 -12.24
CA LEU A 303 -37.11 10.01 -12.30
C LEU A 303 -38.17 8.95 -12.68
N PRO A 304 -37.88 8.05 -13.65
CA PRO A 304 -38.69 6.85 -13.86
C PRO A 304 -38.78 6.01 -12.58
N ALA A 305 -39.94 5.40 -12.33
CA ALA A 305 -40.14 4.58 -11.14
C ALA A 305 -39.11 3.43 -11.07
N GLY A 306 -38.38 3.33 -9.96
CA GLY A 306 -37.33 2.33 -9.77
C GLY A 306 -35.95 2.70 -10.32
N TYR A 307 -35.75 3.92 -10.81
CA TYR A 307 -34.44 4.44 -11.27
C TYR A 307 -33.87 5.47 -10.29
N THR A 308 -32.54 5.53 -10.20
CA THR A 308 -31.79 6.57 -9.47
C THR A 308 -30.64 7.10 -10.32
N CYS A 309 -30.22 8.33 -10.04
CA CYS A 309 -29.07 8.93 -10.70
C CYS A 309 -27.75 8.32 -10.19
N ASP A 310 -26.92 7.86 -11.12
CA ASP A 310 -25.54 7.40 -10.94
C ASP A 310 -24.57 8.38 -11.61
N GLU A 311 -23.33 8.41 -11.14
CA GLU A 311 -22.34 9.46 -11.43
C GLU A 311 -20.93 8.87 -11.61
N TYR A 312 -20.21 9.30 -12.65
CA TYR A 312 -18.83 8.87 -12.87
C TYR A 312 -17.94 10.01 -13.40
N PRO A 313 -16.80 10.35 -12.75
CA PRO A 313 -16.26 9.76 -11.53
C PRO A 313 -17.15 9.90 -10.29
N PHE A 314 -17.08 8.93 -9.38
CA PHE A 314 -17.95 8.84 -8.21
C PHE A 314 -17.85 10.09 -7.32
N ALA A 315 -18.94 10.50 -6.65
CA ALA A 315 -18.84 11.61 -5.68
C ALA A 315 -17.86 11.38 -4.53
N SER A 316 -17.48 10.13 -4.26
CA SER A 316 -16.44 9.76 -3.30
C SER A 316 -15.01 10.03 -3.81
N THR A 317 -14.82 10.76 -4.91
CA THR A 317 -13.51 11.02 -5.54
C THR A 317 -13.23 12.51 -5.83
N TRP A 318 -11.95 12.86 -5.94
CA TRP A 318 -11.48 14.21 -6.29
C TRP A 318 -11.65 14.55 -7.78
N GLU A 319 -11.95 13.55 -8.62
CA GLU A 319 -12.28 13.72 -10.02
C GLU A 319 -13.80 13.89 -10.26
N GLY A 320 -14.61 13.82 -9.20
CA GLY A 320 -16.05 13.98 -9.23
C GLY A 320 -16.53 15.37 -9.66
N ALA A 321 -17.85 15.47 -9.87
CA ALA A 321 -18.49 16.57 -10.60
C ALA A 321 -18.28 17.99 -10.04
N GLY A 322 -18.10 18.12 -8.72
CA GLY A 322 -17.86 19.39 -8.04
C GLY A 322 -16.43 19.91 -8.14
N MET A 323 -15.49 19.04 -8.52
CA MET A 323 -14.08 19.40 -8.67
C MET A 323 -13.71 19.76 -10.11
N ARG A 324 -14.61 19.58 -11.09
CA ARG A 324 -14.32 19.75 -12.52
C ARG A 324 -15.52 20.29 -13.33
N PRO A 325 -15.35 21.37 -14.12
CA PRO A 325 -16.39 21.82 -15.04
C PRO A 325 -16.56 20.86 -16.23
N GLY A 326 -17.71 20.92 -16.92
CA GLY A 326 -17.97 20.14 -18.13
C GLY A 326 -18.56 18.75 -17.87
N GLY A 327 -19.78 18.72 -17.32
CA GLY A 327 -20.60 17.52 -17.19
C GLY A 327 -21.37 17.15 -18.46
N PHE A 328 -21.72 15.88 -18.61
CA PHE A 328 -22.48 15.37 -19.74
C PHE A 328 -23.41 14.21 -19.34
N THR A 329 -24.35 13.87 -20.22
CA THR A 329 -25.04 12.58 -20.17
C THR A 329 -24.80 11.76 -21.43
N MET A 330 -24.91 10.44 -21.28
CA MET A 330 -24.78 9.49 -22.37
C MET A 330 -26.17 9.08 -22.87
N SER A 331 -26.46 9.35 -24.14
CA SER A 331 -27.50 8.63 -24.88
C SER A 331 -26.79 7.74 -25.89
N VAL A 332 -26.52 6.50 -25.48
CA VAL A 332 -25.81 5.52 -26.33
C VAL A 332 -26.83 4.46 -26.72
N HIS A 333 -27.46 4.68 -27.87
CA HIS A 333 -28.20 3.65 -28.59
C HIS A 333 -27.26 3.02 -29.62
N THR A 334 -26.57 1.96 -29.24
CA THR A 334 -25.73 1.16 -30.14
C THR A 334 -26.20 -0.28 -30.14
N LYS A 335 -25.88 -1.05 -31.19
CA LYS A 335 -26.22 -2.49 -31.27
C LYS A 335 -25.56 -3.37 -30.19
N ARG A 336 -24.78 -2.80 -29.24
CA ARG A 336 -24.13 -3.50 -28.12
C ARG A 336 -24.43 -2.90 -26.74
N LEU A 337 -24.87 -1.65 -26.68
CA LEU A 337 -25.17 -0.90 -25.47
C LEU A 337 -26.40 -0.05 -25.79
N ASP A 338 -27.50 -0.31 -25.10
CA ASP A 338 -28.73 0.49 -25.19
C ASP A 338 -28.99 1.10 -23.81
N ILE A 339 -28.32 2.22 -23.53
CA ILE A 339 -28.64 3.04 -22.35
C ILE A 339 -29.19 4.38 -22.83
N GLU A 340 -30.46 4.61 -22.51
CA GLU A 340 -30.97 5.96 -22.38
C GLU A 340 -30.82 6.41 -20.93
N CYS A 341 -29.84 7.28 -20.66
CA CYS A 341 -29.60 7.76 -19.30
C CYS A 341 -30.71 8.67 -18.74
N HIS A 342 -31.71 9.07 -19.53
CA HIS A 342 -32.85 9.92 -19.15
C HIS A 342 -32.52 11.25 -18.41
N VAL A 343 -31.25 11.70 -18.42
CA VAL A 343 -30.81 12.92 -17.75
C VAL A 343 -31.12 14.16 -18.60
N GLY A 344 -32.32 14.72 -18.44
CA GLY A 344 -32.79 15.88 -19.20
C GLY A 344 -32.06 17.21 -18.92
N TRP A 345 -31.35 17.33 -17.78
CA TRP A 345 -30.66 18.58 -17.37
C TRP A 345 -29.21 18.70 -17.85
N LEU A 346 -28.63 17.64 -18.44
CA LEU A 346 -27.25 17.66 -18.93
C LEU A 346 -27.21 17.67 -20.46
N PRO A 347 -26.19 18.31 -21.07
CA PRO A 347 -25.96 18.19 -22.49
C PRO A 347 -25.67 16.72 -22.84
N LYS A 348 -26.32 16.23 -23.90
CA LYS A 348 -25.94 14.95 -24.51
C LYS A 348 -24.49 15.05 -25.00
N HIS A 349 -23.71 14.02 -24.74
CA HIS A 349 -22.34 13.88 -25.22
C HIS A 349 -22.23 14.06 -26.74
N THR A 350 -21.39 15.00 -27.19
CA THR A 350 -20.97 15.18 -28.59
C THR A 350 -19.44 15.21 -28.68
N GLN A 351 -18.84 14.85 -29.82
CA GLN A 351 -17.38 14.69 -29.94
C GLN A 351 -16.56 15.94 -29.55
N THR A 352 -17.16 17.12 -29.59
CA THR A 352 -16.50 18.42 -29.33
C THR A 352 -16.57 18.91 -27.88
N THR A 353 -17.28 18.25 -26.97
CA THR A 353 -17.32 18.67 -25.56
C THR A 353 -16.10 18.16 -24.77
N ASN A 354 -15.40 19.07 -24.10
CA ASN A 354 -14.47 18.72 -23.01
C ASN A 354 -15.28 18.11 -21.87
N ARG A 355 -14.85 16.95 -21.38
CA ARG A 355 -15.66 16.08 -20.53
C ARG A 355 -14.91 15.65 -19.29
N SER A 356 -15.51 15.94 -18.14
CA SER A 356 -14.93 15.66 -16.83
C SER A 356 -15.68 14.58 -16.06
N TRP A 357 -17.00 14.52 -16.21
CA TRP A 357 -17.88 13.62 -15.48
C TRP A 357 -19.21 13.39 -16.20
N SER A 358 -19.80 12.21 -16.03
CA SER A 358 -21.11 11.82 -16.56
C SER A 358 -22.12 11.56 -15.45
N ALA A 359 -23.41 11.75 -15.77
CA ALA A 359 -24.50 11.23 -14.96
C ALA A 359 -25.50 10.43 -15.81
N CYS A 360 -26.10 9.41 -15.18
CA CYS A 360 -27.02 8.48 -15.81
C CYS A 360 -28.09 7.98 -14.85
N MET A 361 -29.36 7.97 -15.28
CA MET A 361 -30.40 7.23 -14.55
C MET A 361 -30.25 5.73 -14.83
N ILE A 362 -30.04 4.93 -13.80
CA ILE A 362 -29.96 3.47 -13.88
C ILE A 362 -30.90 2.82 -12.84
N PRO A 363 -31.21 1.52 -12.93
CA PRO A 363 -32.05 0.85 -11.95
C PRO A 363 -31.49 0.99 -10.53
N ALA A 364 -32.35 1.35 -9.58
CA ALA A 364 -31.97 1.68 -8.20
C ALA A 364 -31.28 0.52 -7.48
N ILE A 365 -31.65 -0.72 -7.80
CA ILE A 365 -31.03 -1.95 -7.26
C ILE A 365 -29.58 -2.09 -7.73
N GLU A 366 -29.29 -1.80 -9.01
CA GLU A 366 -27.93 -1.84 -9.54
C GLU A 366 -27.06 -0.75 -8.93
N ASN A 367 -27.57 0.50 -8.89
CA ASN A 367 -26.85 1.64 -8.31
C ASN A 367 -26.52 1.41 -6.83
N SER A 368 -27.51 1.00 -6.03
CA SER A 368 -27.30 0.70 -4.61
C SER A 368 -26.35 -0.48 -4.37
N THR A 369 -26.40 -1.51 -5.22
CA THR A 369 -25.47 -2.65 -5.15
C THR A 369 -24.04 -2.24 -5.51
N GLY A 370 -23.86 -1.46 -6.59
CA GLY A 370 -22.57 -0.91 -7.02
C GLY A 370 -21.97 0.03 -5.98
N GLY A 371 -22.78 0.88 -5.35
CA GLY A 371 -22.39 1.72 -4.22
C GLY A 371 -22.00 0.91 -2.97
N GLY A 372 -22.68 -0.21 -2.71
CA GLY A 372 -22.32 -1.16 -1.65
C GLY A 372 -20.97 -1.83 -1.89
N ASP A 373 -20.75 -2.36 -3.10
CA ASP A 373 -19.46 -2.93 -3.53
C ASP A 373 -18.32 -1.90 -3.45
N LEU A 374 -18.58 -0.65 -3.84
CA LEU A 374 -17.62 0.46 -3.75
C LEU A 374 -17.25 0.77 -2.28
N GLY A 375 -18.25 0.81 -1.39
CA GLY A 375 -18.03 0.97 0.06
C GLY A 375 -17.22 -0.16 0.66
N GLU A 376 -17.53 -1.40 0.30
CA GLU A 376 -16.79 -2.60 0.72
C GLU A 376 -15.36 -2.60 0.17
N PHE A 377 -15.16 -2.24 -1.09
CA PHE A 377 -13.84 -2.08 -1.71
C PHE A 377 -12.97 -1.09 -0.94
N TYR A 378 -13.51 0.09 -0.61
CA TYR A 378 -12.81 1.08 0.20
C TYR A 378 -12.47 0.55 1.61
N ARG A 379 -13.36 -0.26 2.20
CA ARG A 379 -13.17 -0.86 3.53
C ARG A 379 -12.09 -1.94 3.54
N VAL A 380 -12.12 -2.86 2.59
CA VAL A 380 -11.17 -3.99 2.49
C VAL A 380 -9.77 -3.51 2.10
N ASN A 381 -9.67 -2.55 1.18
CA ASN A 381 -8.38 -2.02 0.72
C ASN A 381 -7.88 -0.81 1.53
N ARG A 382 -8.62 -0.41 2.58
CA ARG A 382 -8.44 0.82 3.37
C ARG A 382 -8.12 2.03 2.48
N VAL A 383 -8.98 2.35 1.53
CA VAL A 383 -8.76 3.48 0.63
C VAL A 383 -9.18 4.77 1.36
N LEU A 384 -8.18 5.53 1.80
CA LEU A 384 -8.37 6.78 2.54
C LEU A 384 -8.39 8.00 1.61
N ASN A 385 -8.60 9.19 2.16
CA ASN A 385 -8.44 10.44 1.42
C ASN A 385 -7.06 10.50 0.75
N ARG A 386 -7.03 10.85 -0.54
CA ARG A 386 -5.85 10.90 -1.42
C ARG A 386 -5.23 9.54 -1.79
N ASP A 387 -5.77 8.40 -1.34
CA ASP A 387 -5.40 7.12 -1.93
C ASP A 387 -5.97 7.03 -3.36
N ALA A 388 -5.09 6.70 -4.32
CA ALA A 388 -5.48 6.39 -5.69
C ALA A 388 -5.99 4.95 -5.80
N PHE A 389 -6.92 4.70 -6.71
CA PHE A 389 -7.40 3.38 -7.07
C PHE A 389 -7.82 3.31 -8.55
N THR A 390 -7.74 2.13 -9.15
CA THR A 390 -8.19 1.89 -10.54
C THR A 390 -9.65 1.45 -10.53
N VAL A 391 -10.47 1.95 -11.46
CA VAL A 391 -11.78 1.39 -11.80
C VAL A 391 -11.64 0.58 -13.09
N ALA A 392 -11.69 -0.75 -12.97
CA ALA A 392 -11.59 -1.69 -14.07
C ALA A 392 -12.97 -2.28 -14.42
N LEU A 393 -13.12 -2.68 -15.68
CA LEU A 393 -14.31 -3.31 -16.22
C LEU A 393 -14.08 -4.82 -16.29
N ALA A 394 -14.96 -5.60 -15.64
CA ALA A 394 -15.00 -7.06 -15.72
C ALA A 394 -16.25 -7.49 -16.54
N PRO A 395 -16.10 -7.73 -17.86
CA PRO A 395 -17.19 -8.15 -18.73
C PRO A 395 -17.69 -9.57 -18.43
#